data_AF-A0A7C2YQT8-F1
#
_entry.id   AF-A0A7C2YQT8-F1
#
_cell.length_a   1.000
_cell.length_b   1.000
_cell.length_c   1.000
_cell.angle_alpha   90.00
_cell.angle_beta   90.00
_cell.angle_gamma   90.00
#
_symmetry.space_group_name_H-M   'P 1'
#
loop_
_entity.id
_entity.type
_entity.pdbx_description
1 polymer ?
#
loop_
_entity_poly.entity_id
_entity_poly.type
_entity_poly.pdbx_seq_one_letter_code
_entity_poly.pdbx_strand_id
1 'polypeptide(L)'
;MQEYLAFRKMLTPMAIQIIFWIGVAACVILALVGIVSGASAPVGGGRQVLGGILTLLLGPIVVRISCELLIVVFRILDVLTEIKEKQGKG
;
A
#
# COMPACT_ATOMS: atom_id res chain seq x y z
N MET A 1 -15.59 -9.42 -24.39
CA MET A 1 -14.32 -9.76 -23.69
C MET A 1 -13.41 -8.55 -23.50
N GLN A 2 -13.28 -7.63 -24.46
CA GLN A 2 -12.43 -6.44 -24.30
C GLN A 2 -12.89 -5.45 -23.22
N GLU A 3 -14.20 -5.36 -22.95
CA GLU A 3 -14.73 -4.49 -21.88
C GLU A 3 -14.27 -4.94 -20.48
N TYR A 4 -14.12 -6.25 -20.24
CA TYR A 4 -13.57 -6.77 -18.98
C TYR A 4 -12.10 -6.37 -18.79
N LEU A 5 -11.32 -6.35 -19.87
CA LEU A 5 -9.91 -5.95 -19.84
C LEU A 5 -9.76 -4.44 -19.69
N ALA A 6 -10.58 -3.64 -20.37
CA ALA A 6 -10.60 -2.18 -20.22
C ALA A 6 -11.06 -1.76 -18.81
N PHE A 7 -12.08 -2.43 -18.28
CA PHE A 7 -12.55 -2.24 -16.92
C PHE A 7 -11.45 -2.62 -15.93
N ARG A 8 -10.78 -3.77 -16.08
CA ARG A 8 -9.66 -4.18 -15.21
C ARG A 8 -8.48 -3.22 -15.29
N LYS A 9 -8.14 -2.70 -16.46
CA LYS A 9 -7.01 -1.77 -16.65
C LYS A 9 -7.25 -0.41 -16.00
N MET A 10 -8.51 0.05 -15.88
CA MET A 10 -8.87 1.23 -15.10
C MET A 10 -9.18 0.92 -13.62
N LEU A 11 -9.70 -0.28 -13.32
CA LEU A 11 -10.05 -0.74 -11.97
C LEU A 11 -8.80 -1.08 -11.14
N THR A 12 -7.78 -1.69 -11.75
CA THR A 12 -6.53 -2.07 -11.07
C THR A 12 -5.78 -0.86 -10.49
N PRO A 13 -5.53 0.24 -11.24
CA PRO A 13 -4.90 1.43 -10.66
C PRO A 13 -5.79 2.09 -9.59
N MET A 14 -7.11 2.18 -9.79
CA MET A 14 -8.03 2.76 -8.78
C MET A 14 -8.10 1.93 -7.50
N ALA A 15 -8.22 0.61 -7.61
CA ALA A 15 -8.30 -0.29 -6.46
C ALA A 15 -7.03 -0.25 -5.61
N ILE A 16 -5.85 -0.23 -6.25
CA ILE A 16 -4.56 -0.11 -5.56
C ILE A 16 -4.48 1.25 -4.83
N GLN A 17 -4.98 2.33 -5.44
CA GLN A 17 -4.98 3.66 -4.84
C GLN A 17 -5.88 3.75 -3.59
N ILE A 18 -7.03 3.05 -3.58
CA ILE A 18 -7.91 2.94 -2.41
C ILE A 18 -7.22 2.15 -1.29
N ILE A 19 -6.61 1.00 -1.62
CA ILE A 19 -5.88 0.17 -0.64
C ILE A 19 -4.71 0.97 -0.04
N PHE A 20 -4.02 1.77 -0.85
CA PHE A 20 -2.95 2.65 -0.39
C PHE A 20 -3.43 3.65 0.65
N TRP A 21 -4.52 4.38 0.37
CA TRP A 21 -5.06 5.36 1.30
C TRP A 21 -5.50 4.71 2.61
N ILE A 22 -6.09 3.52 2.56
CA ILE A 22 -6.45 2.73 3.75
C ILE A 22 -5.19 2.31 4.52
N GLY A 23 -4.15 1.83 3.84
CA GLY A 23 -2.89 1.42 4.46
C GLY A 23 -2.15 2.58 5.11
N VAL A 24 -2.11 3.75 4.46
CA VAL A 24 -1.56 4.99 5.03
C VAL A 24 -2.36 5.41 6.26
N ALA A 25 -3.70 5.46 6.16
CA ALA A 25 -4.55 5.81 7.29
C ALA A 25 -4.33 4.86 8.48
N ALA A 26 -4.26 3.56 8.24
CA ALA A 26 -3.97 2.57 9.28
C ALA A 26 -2.59 2.79 9.91
N CYS A 27 -1.53 3.03 9.11
CA CYS A 27 -0.20 3.34 9.63
C CYS A 27 -0.20 4.59 10.50
N VAL A 28 -0.87 5.66 10.06
CA VAL A 28 -0.96 6.91 10.83
C VAL A 28 -1.71 6.69 12.14
N ILE A 29 -2.84 5.96 12.11
CA ILE A 29 -3.63 5.65 13.31
C ILE A 29 -2.78 4.82 14.30
N LEU A 30 -2.11 3.76 13.83
CA LEU A 30 -1.28 2.90 14.68
C LEU A 30 -0.11 3.68 15.31
N ALA A 31 0.54 4.55 14.53
CA ALA A 31 1.60 5.41 15.03
C ALA A 31 1.07 6.38 16.09
N LEU A 32 -0.08 7.02 15.85
CA LEU A 32 -0.70 7.96 16.79
C LEU A 32 -1.11 7.25 18.09
N VAL A 33 -1.73 6.07 17.99
CA VAL A 33 -2.09 5.24 19.15
C VAL A 33 -0.85 4.82 19.93
N GLY A 34 0.23 4.44 19.25
CA GLY A 34 1.52 4.11 19.88
C GLY A 34 2.14 5.29 20.64
N ILE A 35 2.04 6.51 20.09
CA ILE A 35 2.51 7.73 20.74
C ILE A 35 1.66 8.07 21.97
N VAL A 36 0.33 8.04 21.85
CA VAL A 36 -0.59 8.39 22.94
C VAL A 36 -0.52 7.36 24.09
N SER A 37 -0.47 6.06 23.76
CA SER A 37 -0.28 5.00 24.76
C SER A 37 1.09 5.09 25.44
N GLY A 38 2.15 5.41 24.69
CA GLY A 38 3.48 5.63 25.26
C GLY A 38 3.55 6.87 26.16
N ALA A 39 2.86 7.96 25.78
CA ALA A 39 2.84 9.21 26.56
C ALA A 39 2.01 9.10 27.84
N SER A 40 1.03 8.20 27.88
CA SER A 40 0.19 7.96 29.06
C SER A 40 0.75 6.88 30.01
N ALA A 41 1.84 6.21 29.63
CA ALA A 41 2.45 5.17 30.45
C ALA A 41 3.24 5.76 31.65
N PRO A 42 2.95 5.34 32.90
CA PRO A 42 3.57 5.91 34.11
C PRO A 42 5.09 5.71 34.21
N VAL A 43 5.65 4.65 33.62
CA VAL A 43 7.09 4.34 33.65
C VAL A 43 7.50 3.67 32.32
N GLY A 44 8.57 4.14 31.68
CA GLY A 44 9.16 3.48 30.50
C GLY A 44 8.56 3.83 29.13
N GLY A 45 7.56 4.72 29.07
CA GLY A 45 6.85 5.10 27.84
C GLY A 45 7.69 5.79 26.75
N GLY A 46 8.86 6.34 27.11
CA GLY A 46 9.73 7.07 26.18
C GLY A 46 10.17 6.24 24.96
N ARG A 47 10.39 4.92 25.11
CA ARG A 47 10.74 4.03 23.99
C ARG A 47 9.57 3.84 23.01
N GLN A 48 8.35 3.76 23.53
CA GLN A 48 7.12 3.62 22.75
C GLN A 48 6.79 4.90 21.98
N VAL A 49 6.97 6.06 22.60
CA VAL A 49 6.81 7.37 21.95
C VAL A 49 7.84 7.55 20.82
N LEU A 50 9.12 7.24 21.08
CA LEU A 50 10.17 7.31 20.05
C LEU A 50 9.88 6.35 18.89
N GLY A 51 9.47 5.11 19.20
CA GLY A 51 9.08 4.12 18.20
C GLY A 51 7.86 4.56 17.38
N GLY A 52 6.87 5.18 18.02
CA GLY A 52 5.69 5.73 17.35
C GLY A 52 6.03 6.89 16.41
N ILE A 53 6.91 7.81 16.81
CA ILE A 53 7.41 8.90 15.95
C ILE A 53 8.21 8.34 14.77
N LEU A 54 9.08 7.35 15.01
CA LEU A 54 9.83 6.69 13.94
C LEU A 54 8.89 6.02 12.94
N THR A 55 7.84 5.38 13.43
CA THR A 55 6.81 4.71 12.62
C THR A 55 5.94 5.73 11.87
N LEU A 56 5.70 6.91 12.42
CA LEU A 56 4.99 8.00 11.75
C LEU A 56 5.78 8.51 10.52
N LEU A 57 7.11 8.57 10.62
CA LEU A 57 8.00 9.00 9.53
C LEU A 57 8.28 7.88 8.52
N LEU A 58 8.64 6.68 8.99
CA LEU A 58 9.00 5.55 8.13
C LEU A 58 7.78 4.81 7.57
N GLY A 59 6.66 4.78 8.28
CA GLY A 59 5.44 4.09 7.87
C GLY A 59 4.91 4.53 6.50
N PRO A 60 4.72 5.83 6.25
CA PRO A 60 4.31 6.33 4.94
C PRO A 60 5.30 5.99 3.81
N ILE A 61 6.61 5.97 4.10
CA ILE A 61 7.65 5.62 3.13
C ILE A 61 7.55 4.15 2.74
N VAL A 62 7.39 3.25 3.72
CA VAL A 62 7.22 1.80 3.48
C VAL A 62 5.94 1.53 2.70
N VAL A 63 4.85 2.22 3.02
CA VAL A 63 3.57 2.09 2.31
C VAL A 63 3.68 2.59 0.87
N ARG A 64 4.41 3.69 0.63
CA ARG A 64 4.72 4.19 -0.73
C ARG A 64 5.47 3.14 -1.56
N ILE A 65 6.57 2.61 -1.02
CA ILE A 65 7.40 1.60 -1.73
C ILE A 65 6.57 0.35 -2.04
N SER A 66 5.82 -0.16 -1.06
CA SER A 66 4.98 -1.35 -1.23
C SER A 66 3.91 -1.13 -2.30
N CYS A 67 3.32 0.08 -2.35
CA CYS A 67 2.32 0.42 -3.35
C CYS A 67 2.90 0.55 -4.76
N GLU A 68 4.07 1.16 -4.92
CA GLU A 68 4.77 1.23 -6.21
C GLU A 68 5.12 -0.17 -6.72
N LEU A 69 5.62 -1.05 -5.86
CA LEU A 69 5.89 -2.45 -6.22
C LEU A 69 4.63 -3.20 -6.64
N LEU A 70 3.50 -3.02 -5.93
CA LEU A 70 2.23 -3.63 -6.33
C LEU A 70 1.79 -3.16 -7.72
N ILE A 71 1.85 -1.86 -7.99
CA ILE A 71 1.51 -1.30 -9.32
C ILE A 71 2.40 -1.90 -10.40
N VAL A 72 3.71 -2.01 -10.14
CA VAL A 72 4.68 -2.59 -11.09
C VAL A 72 4.36 -4.05 -11.37
N VAL A 73 4.07 -4.86 -10.35
CA VAL A 73 3.72 -6.29 -10.52
C VAL A 73 2.42 -6.44 -11.33
N PHE A 74 1.39 -5.65 -11.02
CA PHE A 74 0.15 -5.66 -11.79
C PHE A 74 0.36 -5.24 -13.24
N ARG A 75 1.20 -4.22 -13.49
CA ARG A 75 1.61 -3.82 -14.84
C ARG A 75 2.29 -4.94 -15.60
N ILE A 76 3.18 -5.69 -14.94
CA ILE A 76 3.87 -6.84 -15.55
C ILE A 76 2.87 -7.94 -15.91
N LEU A 77 1.93 -8.26 -15.02
CA LEU A 77 0.88 -9.26 -15.27
C LEU A 77 -0.02 -8.90 -16.46
N ASP A 78 -0.38 -7.63 -16.60
CA ASP A 78 -1.16 -7.15 -17.75
C ASP A 78 -0.38 -7.35 -19.07
N VAL A 79 0.92 -6.99 -19.09
CA VAL A 79 1.77 -7.18 -20.27
C VAL A 79 1.93 -8.66 -20.62
N LEU A 80 2.14 -9.54 -19.64
CA LEU A 80 2.22 -10.99 -19.84
C LEU A 80 0.92 -11.56 -20.41
N THR A 81 -0.23 -11.09 -19.91
CA THR A 81 -1.55 -11.52 -20.41
C THR A 81 -1.76 -11.08 -21.86
N GLU A 82 -1.32 -9.86 -22.20
CA GLU A 82 -1.38 -9.35 -23.58
C GLU A 82 -0.51 -10.18 -24.54
N ILE A 83 0.71 -10.54 -24.13
CA ILE A 83 1.60 -11.39 -24.94
C ILE A 83 0.99 -12.77 -25.17
N LYS A 84 0.41 -13.37 -24.12
CA LYS A 84 -0.25 -14.69 -24.21
C LYS A 84 -1.44 -14.67 -25.18
N GLU A 85 -2.26 -13.61 -25.14
CA GLU A 85 -3.41 -13.49 -26.05
C GLU A 85 -2.96 -13.29 -27.51
N LYS A 86 -1.84 -12.60 -27.76
CA LYS A 86 -1.26 -12.46 -29.09
C LYS A 86 -0.68 -13.77 -29.63
N GLN A 87 -0.08 -14.61 -28.78
CA GLN A 87 0.45 -15.91 -29.19
C GLN A 87 -0.63 -16.99 -29.40
N GLY A 88 -1.75 -16.93 -28.68
CA GLY A 88 -2.85 -17.90 -28.82
C GLY A 88 -3.76 -17.71 -30.04
N LYS A 89 -3.51 -16.70 -30.89
CA LYS A 89 -4.25 -16.44 -32.14
C LYS A 89 -3.41 -16.73 -33.41
N GLY A 90 -2.31 -17.49 -33.27
CA GLY A 90 -1.51 -18.02 -34.37
C GLY A 90 -1.81 -19.48 -34.63
#